data_AF-A0A7S0X0C3-F1
#
_entry.id   AF-A0A7S0X0C3-F1
#
_cell.length_a   1.000
_cell.length_b   1.000
_cell.length_c   1.000
_cell.angle_alpha   90.00
_cell.angle_beta   90.00
_cell.angle_gamma   90.00
#
_symmetry.space_group_name_H-M   'P 1'
#
loop_
_entity.id
_entity.type
_entity.pdbx_description
1 polymer ?
#
loop_
_entity_poly.entity_id
_entity_poly.type
_entity_poly.pdbx_seq_one_letter_code
_entity_poly.pdbx_strand_id
1 'polypeptide(L)'
;VTTASGVPATLEDHDLLPDQKATMKKKVWPYVKQVYGGGDECVLGGGRRATRRTEARIVCSPDGRLRFLVREPDFCSYVYVIYSPALCAVAHYQPQPRE
;
A
#
# COMPACT_ATOMS: atom_id res chain seq x y z
N VAL A 1 -12.19 0.78 -4.47
CA VAL A 1 -13.19 1.29 -3.51
C VAL A 1 -12.67 2.60 -2.96
N THR A 2 -13.22 3.70 -3.48
CA THR A 2 -13.16 5.04 -2.87
C THR A 2 -13.61 4.91 -1.43
N THR A 3 -12.96 5.58 -0.47
CA THR A 3 -13.59 5.73 0.85
C THR A 3 -14.97 6.36 0.65
N ALA A 4 -15.92 6.08 1.53
CA ALA A 4 -17.32 6.56 1.43
C ALA A 4 -17.45 8.09 1.33
N SER A 5 -16.34 8.84 1.47
CA SER A 5 -16.23 10.29 1.44
C SER A 5 -15.53 10.86 0.20
N GLY A 6 -15.16 10.04 -0.80
CA GLY A 6 -14.47 10.53 -2.01
C GLY A 6 -13.01 10.97 -1.78
N VAL A 7 -12.48 10.76 -0.56
CA VAL A 7 -11.10 11.05 -0.20
C VAL A 7 -10.23 9.81 -0.48
N PRO A 8 -9.13 9.93 -1.23
CA PRO A 8 -8.24 8.80 -1.46
C PRO A 8 -7.63 8.34 -0.13
N ALA A 9 -7.59 7.03 0.08
CA ALA A 9 -6.94 6.45 1.26
C ALA A 9 -5.45 6.86 1.27
N THR A 10 -4.88 7.04 2.46
CA THR A 10 -3.53 7.57 2.64
C THR A 10 -2.63 6.57 3.36
N LEU A 11 -1.33 6.58 3.04
CA LEU A 11 -0.37 5.64 3.64
C LEU A 11 -0.20 5.86 5.14
N GLU A 12 0.02 4.75 5.85
CA GLU A 12 0.36 4.71 7.27
C GLU A 12 1.88 4.62 7.48
N ASP A 13 2.33 4.81 8.73
CA ASP A 13 3.76 4.85 9.10
C ASP A 13 4.53 3.56 8.75
N HIS A 14 3.85 2.43 8.73
CA HIS A 14 4.43 1.13 8.38
C HIS A 14 4.51 0.88 6.86
N ASP A 15 3.91 1.75 6.05
CA ASP A 15 3.93 1.65 4.59
C ASP A 15 5.08 2.46 4.00
N LEU A 16 5.59 3.46 4.74
CA LEU A 16 6.62 4.38 4.29
C LEU A 16 7.95 3.66 4.04
N LEU A 17 8.65 4.07 2.98
CA LEU A 17 9.99 3.56 2.67
C LEU A 17 10.95 3.84 3.83
N PRO A 18 11.65 2.81 4.38
CA PRO A 18 12.51 2.98 5.55
C PRO A 18 13.60 4.04 5.38
N ASP A 19 14.23 4.11 4.20
CA ASP A 19 15.30 5.05 3.88
C ASP A 19 14.81 6.49 3.64
N GLN A 20 13.52 6.68 3.35
CA GLN A 20 12.90 7.99 3.08
C GLN A 20 11.89 8.42 4.14
N LYS A 21 11.74 7.64 5.23
CA LYS A 21 10.65 7.75 6.19
C LYS A 21 10.51 9.16 6.77
N ALA A 22 11.62 9.80 7.14
CA ALA A 22 11.62 11.15 7.73
C ALA A 22 11.05 12.22 6.77
N THR A 23 11.37 12.14 5.49
CA THR A 23 10.86 13.06 4.46
C THR A 23 9.40 12.75 4.14
N MET A 24 9.07 11.47 4.00
CA MET A 24 7.72 11.03 3.66
C MET A 24 6.69 11.38 4.72
N LYS A 25 7.05 11.33 6.02
CA LYS A 25 6.17 11.70 7.14
C LYS A 25 5.64 13.13 7.10
N LYS A 26 6.33 14.03 6.41
CA LYS A 26 5.93 15.44 6.23
C LYS A 26 4.82 15.63 5.20
N LYS A 27 4.41 14.55 4.53
CA LYS A 27 3.42 14.57 3.45
C LYS A 27 2.33 13.52 3.69
N VAL A 28 1.17 13.79 3.14
CA VAL A 28 0.07 12.84 2.96
C VAL A 28 0.25 12.15 1.62
N TRP A 29 0.21 10.82 1.61
CA TRP A 29 0.46 10.00 0.43
C TRP A 29 -0.81 9.25 0.02
N PRO A 30 -1.65 9.82 -0.86
CA PRO A 30 -2.82 9.15 -1.38
C PRO A 30 -2.42 7.95 -2.26
N TYR A 31 -3.19 6.86 -2.20
CA TYR A 31 -2.91 5.64 -2.96
C TYR A 31 -4.15 5.03 -3.62
N VAL A 32 -3.92 4.28 -4.70
CA VAL A 32 -4.91 3.41 -5.33
C VAL A 32 -4.95 2.09 -4.57
N LYS A 33 -6.13 1.73 -4.06
CA LYS A 33 -6.37 0.45 -3.38
C LYS A 33 -6.90 -0.60 -4.35
N GLN A 34 -6.17 -1.69 -4.50
CA GLN A 34 -6.63 -2.90 -5.19
C GLN A 34 -6.61 -4.09 -4.23
N VAL A 35 -7.58 -4.97 -4.38
CA VAL A 35 -7.67 -6.20 -3.58
C VAL A 35 -7.64 -7.37 -4.54
N TYR A 36 -6.67 -8.24 -4.35
CA TYR A 36 -6.53 -9.52 -5.05
C TYR A 36 -6.90 -10.63 -4.07
N GLY A 37 -7.90 -11.43 -4.42
CA GLY A 37 -8.36 -12.56 -3.61
C GLY A 37 -8.40 -13.85 -4.42
N GLY A 38 -8.76 -14.95 -3.77
CA GLY A 38 -8.85 -16.26 -4.42
C GLY A 38 -7.48 -16.89 -4.73
N GLY A 39 -6.43 -16.53 -3.99
CA GLY A 39 -5.14 -17.20 -4.09
C GLY A 39 -5.15 -18.59 -3.44
N ASP A 40 -4.05 -19.31 -3.56
CA ASP A 40 -3.93 -20.67 -3.03
C ASP A 40 -4.19 -20.75 -1.51
N GLU A 41 -4.71 -21.89 -1.06
CA GLU A 41 -4.82 -22.18 0.37
C GLU A 41 -3.44 -22.24 1.03
N CYS A 42 -3.39 -21.78 2.27
CA CYS A 42 -2.26 -21.95 3.17
C CYS A 42 -2.74 -22.60 4.47
N VAL A 43 -1.85 -23.37 5.10
CA VAL A 43 -2.16 -24.16 6.29
C VAL A 43 -1.28 -23.69 7.43
N LEU A 44 -1.88 -23.16 8.50
CA LEU A 44 -1.18 -22.84 9.74
C LEU A 44 -1.00 -24.11 10.57
N GLY A 45 0.00 -24.13 11.44
CA GLY A 45 0.13 -25.17 12.47
C GLY A 45 -1.20 -25.41 13.19
N GLY A 46 -1.57 -26.68 13.36
CA GLY A 46 -2.89 -27.08 13.88
C GLY A 46 -3.98 -27.24 12.82
N GLY A 47 -3.66 -27.13 11.52
CA GLY A 47 -4.58 -27.47 10.42
C GLY A 47 -5.54 -26.36 10.00
N ARG A 48 -5.39 -25.15 10.56
CA ARG A 48 -6.21 -23.99 10.18
C ARG A 48 -5.86 -23.56 8.75
N ARG A 49 -6.86 -23.50 7.88
CA ARG A 49 -6.72 -23.10 6.47
C ARG A 49 -7.13 -21.65 6.27
N ALA A 50 -6.46 -20.95 5.37
CA ALA A 50 -6.87 -19.64 4.89
C ALA A 50 -6.56 -19.52 3.38
N THR A 51 -7.40 -18.81 2.64
CA THR A 51 -7.17 -18.50 1.23
C THR A 51 -6.31 -17.23 1.15
N ARG A 52 -5.20 -17.27 0.41
CA ARG A 52 -4.33 -16.10 0.27
C ARG A 52 -5.08 -14.92 -0.32
N ARG A 53 -4.83 -13.73 0.25
CA ARG A 53 -5.37 -12.45 -0.21
C ARG A 53 -4.30 -11.38 -0.11
N THR A 54 -4.33 -10.44 -1.04
CA THR A 54 -3.40 -9.32 -1.09
C THR A 54 -4.13 -8.01 -1.27
N GLU A 55 -3.77 -7.01 -0.46
CA GLU A 55 -4.11 -5.60 -0.70
C GLU A 55 -2.91 -4.90 -1.33
N ALA A 56 -3.06 -4.44 -2.58
CA ALA A 56 -2.06 -3.60 -3.23
C ALA A 56 -2.41 -2.12 -3.05
N ARG A 57 -1.45 -1.36 -2.52
CA ARG A 57 -1.49 0.10 -2.32
C ARG A 57 -0.52 0.73 -3.30
N ILE A 58 -1.01 1.22 -4.43
CA ILE A 58 -0.17 1.87 -5.44
C ILE A 58 -0.12 3.36 -5.11
N VAL A 59 1.08 3.88 -4.90
CA VAL A 59 1.34 5.25 -4.44
C VAL A 59 2.36 5.93 -5.37
N CYS A 60 2.31 7.26 -5.47
CA CYS A 60 3.35 8.02 -6.16
C CYS A 60 4.74 7.74 -5.52
N SER A 61 5.75 7.54 -6.36
CA SER A 61 7.12 7.30 -5.91
C SER A 61 7.80 8.60 -5.42
N PRO A 62 8.42 8.61 -4.22
CA PRO A 62 9.10 9.79 -3.70
C PRO A 62 10.42 10.13 -4.40
N ASP A 63 11.05 9.17 -5.06
CA ASP A 63 12.38 9.31 -5.68
C ASP A 63 12.39 9.01 -7.19
N GLY A 64 11.20 8.85 -7.78
CA GLY A 64 11.05 8.54 -9.21
C GLY A 64 11.47 7.12 -9.60
N ARG A 65 11.71 6.22 -8.63
CA ARG A 65 12.02 4.81 -8.89
C ARG A 65 10.85 3.91 -8.55
N LEU A 66 10.71 2.80 -9.28
CA LEU A 66 9.75 1.75 -8.93
C LEU A 66 10.28 0.99 -7.70
N ARG A 67 9.52 0.99 -6.60
CA ARG A 67 9.89 0.26 -5.37
C ARG A 67 8.70 -0.52 -4.83
N PHE A 68 8.99 -1.57 -4.06
CA PHE A 68 7.99 -2.44 -3.45
C PHE A 68 8.30 -2.65 -1.98
N LEU A 69 7.28 -2.50 -1.14
CA LEU A 69 7.29 -2.96 0.25
C LEU A 69 6.25 -4.08 0.39
N VAL A 70 6.63 -5.17 1.02
CA VAL A 70 5.73 -6.32 1.24
C VAL A 70 5.66 -6.60 2.72
N ARG A 71 4.44 -6.77 3.22
CA ARG A 71 4.18 -7.16 4.61
C ARG A 71 3.09 -8.24 4.65
N GLU A 72 3.17 -9.08 5.67
CA GLU A 72 2.14 -10.07 6.01
C GLU A 72 1.60 -9.72 7.40
N PRO A 73 0.66 -8.76 7.52
CA PRO A 73 0.11 -8.37 8.81
C PRO A 73 -0.68 -9.49 9.50
N ASP A 74 -1.32 -10.36 8.72
CA ASP A 74 -2.05 -11.53 9.20
C ASP A 74 -1.69 -12.75 8.37
N PHE A 75 -1.86 -13.95 8.93
CA PHE A 75 -1.57 -15.20 8.24
C PHE A 75 -2.27 -15.27 6.87
N CYS A 76 -1.48 -15.33 5.80
CA CYS A 76 -1.90 -15.36 4.39
C CYS A 76 -2.67 -14.14 3.90
N SER A 77 -2.55 -13.04 4.62
CA SER A 77 -3.01 -11.72 4.21
C SER A 77 -1.78 -10.85 3.97
N TYR A 78 -1.60 -10.41 2.73
CA TYR A 78 -0.46 -9.60 2.34
C TYR A 78 -0.86 -8.16 2.06
N VAL A 79 0.02 -7.23 2.36
CA VAL A 79 -0.07 -5.83 1.92
C VAL A 79 1.15 -5.52 1.08
N TYR A 80 0.92 -5.14 -0.18
CA TYR A 80 1.96 -4.70 -1.12
C TYR A 80 1.85 -3.19 -1.29
N VAL A 81 2.88 -2.44 -0.92
CA VAL A 81 2.96 -1.01 -1.22
C VAL A 81 3.85 -0.84 -2.44
N ILE A 82 3.26 -0.32 -3.52
CA ILE A 82 3.91 -0.18 -4.82
C ILE A 82 4.15 1.31 -5.06
N TYR A 83 5.42 1.71 -5.00
CA TYR A 83 5.83 3.07 -5.28
C TYR A 83 6.08 3.23 -6.77
N SER A 84 5.13 3.84 -7.49
CA SER A 84 5.16 3.96 -8.94
C SER A 84 5.38 5.41 -9.39
N PRO A 85 6.41 5.70 -10.20
CA PRO A 85 6.61 7.03 -10.79
C PRO A 85 5.44 7.44 -11.70
N ALA A 86 4.81 6.47 -12.38
CA ALA A 86 3.69 6.73 -13.27
C ALA A 86 2.48 7.32 -12.54
N LEU A 87 2.26 6.93 -11.27
CA LEU A 87 1.12 7.44 -10.50
C LEU A 87 1.29 8.93 -10.11
N CYS A 88 2.52 9.45 -10.08
CA CYS A 88 2.78 10.85 -9.79
C CYS A 88 2.25 11.82 -10.87
N ALA A 89 2.00 11.34 -12.09
CA ALA A 89 1.40 12.11 -13.16
C ALA A 89 -0.11 12.33 -12.98
N VAL A 90 -0.75 11.58 -12.08
CA VAL A 90 -2.19 11.70 -11.79
C VAL A 90 -2.37 12.67 -10.63
N ALA A 91 -2.93 13.86 -10.91
CA ALA A 91 -3.01 14.97 -9.95
C ALA A 91 -3.61 14.57 -8.60
N HIS A 92 -4.63 13.72 -8.60
CA HIS A 92 -5.31 13.24 -7.39
C HIS A 92 -4.44 12.35 -6.48
N TYR A 93 -3.36 11.77 -7.01
CA TYR A 93 -2.45 10.88 -6.28
C TYR A 93 -1.08 11.51 -5.99
N GLN A 94 -0.95 12.81 -6.20
CA GLN A 94 0.25 13.54 -5.81
C GLN A 94 0.33 13.71 -4.29
N PRO A 95 1.52 13.59 -3.70
CA PRO A 95 1.70 13.77 -2.26
C PRO A 95 1.52 15.24 -1.86
N GLN A 96 0.72 15.48 -0.83
CA GLN A 96 0.43 16.82 -0.30
C GLN A 96 1.19 17.07 1.00
N PRO A 97 1.56 18.32 1.34
CA PRO A 97 2.05 18.63 2.68
C PRO A 97 1.06 18.18 3.75
N ARG A 98 1.55 17.65 4.87
CA ARG A 98 0.73 17.34 6.05
C ARG A 98 0.63 18.62 6.88
N GLU A 99 -0.57 19.20 6.99
CA GLU A 99 -0.85 20.41 7.80
C GLU A 99 -0.49 20.22 9.28
#